data_AF-A0A3M1DQ29-F1
#
_entry.id   AF-A0A3M1DQ29-F1
#
_cell.length_a   1.000
_cell.length_b   1.000
_cell.length_c   1.000
_cell.angle_alpha   90.00
_cell.angle_beta   90.00
_cell.angle_gamma   90.00
#
_symmetry.space_group_name_H-M   'P 1'
#
loop_
_entity.id
_entity.type
_entity.pdbx_description
1 polymer ?
#
loop_
_entity_poly.entity_id
_entity_poly.type
_entity_poly.pdbx_seq_one_letter_code
_entity_poly.pdbx_strand_id
1 'polypeptide(L)'
;MGRDGPRPHPPPPGGAGGEGGSEGRWGIPLEFNTIALGDGICQGAGMHAVLPSREVIAASVELTAPAYGLDGLVCLASCDKIVPGMLMAAAQLDLPTVFVSGGLMAEGEWRGERVVTSDIKEAIGRA
;
A
#
# COMPACT_ATOMS: atom_id res chain seq x y z
N MET A 1 9.27 -6.07 29.46
CA MET A 1 9.17 -5.45 28.12
C MET A 1 7.97 -6.09 27.41
N GLY A 2 6.73 -5.90 27.86
CA GLY A 2 6.01 -4.63 27.82
C GLY A 2 5.44 -4.40 26.41
N ARG A 3 4.58 -5.31 25.92
CA ARG A 3 3.82 -5.13 24.65
C ARG A 3 2.60 -4.24 24.89
N ASP A 4 2.79 -3.17 25.65
CA ASP A 4 1.80 -2.11 25.76
C ASP A 4 2.22 -1.07 24.73
N GLY A 5 1.96 -1.41 23.45
CA GLY A 5 1.90 -0.39 22.40
C GLY A 5 0.89 0.69 22.82
N PRO A 6 0.96 1.89 22.24
CA PRO A 6 -0.01 2.94 22.54
C PRO A 6 -1.41 2.34 22.34
N ARG A 7 -2.15 2.17 23.45
CA ARG A 7 -3.54 1.71 23.39
C ARG A 7 -4.24 2.62 22.38
N PRO A 8 -5.02 2.07 21.43
CA PRO A 8 -5.82 2.92 20.55
C PRO A 8 -6.55 3.90 21.47
N HIS A 9 -6.33 5.18 21.22
CA HIS A 9 -7.00 6.21 21.98
C HIS A 9 -8.50 5.90 21.90
N PRO A 10 -9.25 5.97 23.01
CA PRO A 10 -10.69 5.85 22.89
C PRO A 10 -11.14 6.86 21.84
N PRO A 11 -11.96 6.46 20.86
CA PRO A 11 -12.39 7.38 19.81
C PRO A 11 -12.94 8.64 20.49
N PRO A 12 -12.59 9.84 20.00
CA PRO A 12 -13.01 11.07 20.64
C PRO A 12 -14.52 11.03 20.87
N PRO A 13 -15.03 11.37 22.07
CA PRO A 13 -16.46 11.47 22.31
C PRO A 13 -16.96 12.67 21.50
N GLY A 14 -17.32 12.44 20.24
CA GLY A 14 -17.62 13.53 19.31
C GLY A 14 -17.43 13.24 17.82
N GLY A 15 -16.90 12.07 17.42
CA GLY A 15 -16.91 11.63 16.01
C GLY A 15 -18.28 11.12 15.52
N ALA A 16 -19.37 11.61 16.10
CA ALA A 16 -20.72 11.40 15.60
C ALA A 16 -21.17 12.76 15.05
N GLY A 17 -20.94 12.98 13.76
CA GLY A 17 -21.59 14.09 13.08
C GLY A 17 -23.11 13.86 13.15
N GLY A 18 -23.81 14.82 13.76
CA GLY A 18 -25.21 15.14 13.47
C GLY A 18 -26.26 14.19 14.03
N GLU A 19 -27.20 14.76 14.76
CA GLU A 19 -28.43 14.12 15.21
C GLU A 19 -29.33 13.70 14.01
N GLY A 20 -29.92 12.52 14.09
CA GLY A 20 -31.12 12.16 13.31
C GLY A 20 -30.98 10.97 12.36
N GLY A 21 -31.82 9.95 12.56
CA GLY A 21 -32.18 8.96 11.55
C GLY A 21 -31.24 7.76 11.44
N SER A 22 -31.81 6.57 11.32
CA SER A 22 -31.12 5.34 10.94
C SER A 22 -30.73 5.36 9.46
N GLU A 23 -29.85 6.29 9.08
CA GLU A 23 -29.32 6.43 7.72
C GLU A 23 -27.78 6.50 7.79
N GLY A 24 -27.14 5.42 7.34
CA GLY A 24 -25.74 5.42 6.92
C GLY A 24 -24.67 5.63 8.00
N ARG A 25 -24.28 4.57 8.71
CA ARG A 25 -22.98 4.51 9.40
C ARG A 25 -21.85 4.41 8.35
N TRP A 26 -21.61 5.48 7.60
CA TRP A 26 -20.53 5.56 6.62
C TRP A 26 -19.33 6.27 7.27
N GLY A 27 -18.14 5.66 7.17
CA GLY A 27 -16.90 6.30 7.60
C GLY A 27 -16.54 7.51 6.71
N ILE A 28 -15.70 8.41 7.21
CA ILE A 28 -15.19 9.56 6.45
C ILE A 28 -13.85 9.14 5.82
N PRO A 29 -13.75 9.01 4.49
CA PRO A 29 -12.48 8.63 3.85
C PRO A 29 -11.50 9.81 3.84
N LEU A 30 -10.24 9.53 4.16
CA LEU A 30 -9.11 10.43 3.93
C LEU A 30 -8.10 9.72 3.03
N GLU A 31 -7.85 10.29 1.85
CA GLU A 31 -6.84 9.77 0.94
C GLU A 31 -5.47 10.38 1.24
N PHE A 32 -4.45 9.53 1.30
CA PHE A 32 -3.06 9.95 1.26
C PHE A 32 -2.25 8.95 0.45
N ASN A 33 -1.10 9.40 -0.05
CA ASN A 33 -0.23 8.61 -0.91
C ASN A 33 1.17 8.46 -0.27
N THR A 34 1.87 7.42 -0.70
CA THR A 34 3.28 7.19 -0.38
C THR A 34 4.06 6.93 -1.68
N ILE A 35 5.38 6.76 -1.59
CA ILE A 35 6.21 6.48 -2.77
C ILE A 35 5.89 5.12 -3.38
N ALA A 36 6.13 4.96 -4.67
CA ALA A 36 5.96 3.70 -5.39
C ALA A 36 7.09 3.53 -6.40
N LEU A 37 7.97 2.55 -6.15
CA LEU A 37 9.01 2.15 -7.11
C LEU A 37 8.63 0.81 -7.74
N GLY A 38 8.77 0.74 -9.06
CA GLY A 38 8.44 -0.46 -9.83
C GLY A 38 9.68 -1.29 -10.14
N ASP A 39 9.74 -2.52 -9.63
CA ASP A 39 10.85 -3.45 -9.89
C ASP A 39 11.14 -3.63 -11.39
N GLY A 40 10.08 -3.69 -12.22
CA GLY A 40 10.22 -3.83 -13.66
C GLY A 40 10.84 -2.61 -14.36
N ILE A 41 10.62 -1.41 -13.82
CA ILE A 41 11.05 -0.13 -14.42
C ILE A 41 12.44 0.26 -13.91
N CYS A 42 12.71 0.04 -12.62
CA CYS A 42 13.96 0.43 -11.98
C CYS A 42 15.13 -0.54 -12.22
N GLN A 43 15.02 -1.46 -13.19
CA GLN A 43 16.10 -2.39 -13.53
C GLN A 43 17.38 -1.63 -13.94
N GLY A 44 18.55 -2.18 -13.60
CA GLY A 44 19.84 -1.53 -13.80
C GLY A 44 20.21 -0.62 -12.62
N ALA A 45 20.69 0.60 -12.90
CA ALA A 45 21.25 1.50 -11.89
C ALA A 45 20.27 1.87 -10.75
N GLY A 46 18.97 1.88 -11.04
CA GLY A 46 17.92 2.20 -10.06
C GLY A 46 17.58 1.08 -9.08
N MET A 47 18.05 -0.15 -9.33
CA MET A 47 17.58 -1.34 -8.58
C MET A 47 17.95 -1.27 -7.10
N HIS A 48 19.05 -0.59 -6.76
CA HIS A 48 19.50 -0.42 -5.38
C HIS A 48 18.50 0.36 -4.50
N ALA A 49 17.62 1.17 -5.10
CA ALA A 49 16.61 1.93 -4.36
C ALA A 49 15.31 1.13 -4.12
N VAL A 50 15.09 0.04 -4.85
CA VAL A 50 13.82 -0.71 -4.85
C VAL A 50 13.56 -1.38 -3.51
N LEU A 51 14.49 -2.21 -3.01
CA LEU A 51 14.28 -2.92 -1.75
C LEU A 51 14.18 -1.96 -0.54
N PRO A 52 15.02 -0.92 -0.38
CA PRO A 52 14.87 0.06 0.69
C PRO A 52 13.54 0.82 0.66
N SER A 53 12.90 0.98 -0.51
CA SER A 53 11.61 1.68 -0.60
C SER A 53 10.50 1.03 0.23
N ARG A 54 10.59 -0.28 0.49
CA ARG A 54 9.67 -1.01 1.37
C ARG A 54 9.54 -0.36 2.75
N GLU A 55 10.67 0.01 3.35
CA GLU A 55 10.67 0.57 4.72
C GLU A 55 10.22 2.02 4.72
N VAL A 56 10.50 2.75 3.63
CA VAL A 56 10.00 4.11 3.45
C VAL A 56 8.47 4.11 3.33
N ILE A 57 7.90 3.14 2.60
CA ILE A 57 6.45 2.95 2.49
C ILE A 57 5.84 2.64 3.86
N ALA A 58 6.42 1.70 4.60
CA ALA A 58 5.94 1.34 5.94
C ALA A 58 5.97 2.55 6.88
N ALA A 59 7.12 3.22 6.97
CA ALA A 59 7.30 4.41 7.80
C ALA A 59 6.35 5.55 7.41
N SER A 60 6.11 5.75 6.12
CA SER A 60 5.16 6.76 5.64
C SER A 60 3.75 6.51 6.18
N VAL A 61 3.26 5.28 6.14
CA VAL A 61 1.92 4.94 6.64
C VAL A 61 1.88 5.00 8.18
N GLU A 62 2.89 4.47 8.85
CA GLU A 62 3.01 4.48 10.31
C GLU A 62 3.06 5.89 10.90
N LEU A 63 3.65 6.85 10.19
CA LEU A 63 3.67 8.25 10.62
C LEU A 63 2.34 8.94 10.32
N THR A 64 1.76 8.69 9.15
CA THR A 64 0.55 9.40 8.69
C THR A 64 -0.71 8.96 9.42
N ALA A 65 -0.95 7.66 9.58
CA ALA A 65 -2.19 7.14 10.14
C ALA A 65 -2.51 7.66 11.58
N PRO A 66 -1.58 7.58 12.55
CA PRO A 66 -1.84 8.12 13.89
C PRO A 66 -1.85 9.65 13.92
N ALA A 67 -1.08 10.32 13.06
CA ALA A 67 -1.05 11.79 13.03
C ALA A 67 -2.39 12.40 12.61
N TYR A 68 -3.13 11.72 11.73
CA TYR A 68 -4.48 12.11 11.32
C TYR A 68 -5.59 11.42 12.13
N GLY A 69 -5.25 10.57 13.11
CA GLY A 69 -6.22 9.86 13.93
C GLY A 69 -7.10 8.89 13.13
N LEU A 70 -6.51 8.15 12.18
CA LEU A 70 -7.24 7.17 11.38
C LEU A 70 -7.64 5.95 12.22
N ASP A 71 -8.91 5.55 12.13
CA ASP A 71 -9.47 4.37 12.82
C ASP A 71 -9.40 3.07 11.98
N GLY A 72 -8.92 3.16 10.75
CA GLY A 72 -8.85 2.04 9.81
C GLY A 72 -8.14 2.41 8.52
N LEU A 73 -7.72 1.41 7.74
CA LEU A 73 -6.93 1.58 6.53
C LEU A 73 -7.53 0.83 5.34
N VAL A 74 -7.46 1.46 4.16
CA VAL A 74 -7.65 0.79 2.87
C VAL A 74 -6.35 0.95 2.10
N CYS A 75 -5.59 -0.13 1.96
CA CYS A 75 -4.29 -0.13 1.33
C CYS A 75 -4.41 -0.54 -0.15
N LEU A 76 -4.18 0.42 -1.05
CA LEU A 76 -4.04 0.15 -2.49
C LEU A 76 -2.58 -0.21 -2.78
N ALA A 77 -2.29 -1.48 -3.05
CA ALA A 77 -0.93 -1.96 -3.24
C ALA A 77 -0.84 -2.98 -4.39
N SER A 78 0.16 -2.84 -5.27
CA SER A 78 0.30 -3.73 -6.42
C SER A 78 1.73 -4.21 -6.66
N CYS A 79 2.71 -3.31 -6.68
CA CYS A 79 4.08 -3.69 -7.00
C CYS A 79 4.79 -4.42 -5.85
N ASP A 80 5.87 -5.14 -6.18
CA ASP A 80 6.52 -6.14 -5.33
C ASP A 80 6.88 -5.61 -3.94
N LYS A 81 7.48 -4.42 -3.84
CA LYS A 81 7.89 -3.84 -2.54
C LYS A 81 6.80 -2.99 -1.86
N ILE A 82 5.73 -2.66 -2.56
CA ILE A 82 4.62 -1.86 -2.03
C ILE A 82 3.74 -2.72 -1.12
N VAL A 83 3.38 -3.92 -1.59
CA VAL A 83 2.54 -4.87 -0.84
C VAL A 83 3.11 -5.18 0.55
N PRO A 84 4.38 -5.64 0.70
CA PRO A 84 4.95 -5.92 2.01
C PRO A 84 5.16 -4.65 2.84
N GLY A 85 5.50 -3.50 2.25
CA GLY A 85 5.64 -2.24 2.99
C GLY A 85 4.33 -1.81 3.66
N MET A 86 3.22 -1.92 2.93
CA MET A 86 1.88 -1.64 3.45
C MET A 86 1.46 -2.68 4.50
N LEU A 87 1.78 -3.97 4.30
CA LEU A 87 1.48 -5.04 5.26
C LEU A 87 2.26 -4.86 6.57
N MET A 88 3.51 -4.41 6.51
CA MET A 88 4.31 -4.10 7.69
C MET A 88 3.66 -2.98 8.51
N ALA A 89 3.27 -1.88 7.88
CA ALA A 89 2.60 -0.79 8.56
C ALA A 89 1.24 -1.21 9.16
N ALA A 90 0.44 -1.96 8.42
CA ALA A 90 -0.86 -2.45 8.90
C ALA A 90 -0.69 -3.37 10.13
N ALA A 91 0.29 -4.27 10.11
CA ALA A 91 0.59 -5.15 11.24
C ALA A 91 1.14 -4.38 12.45
N GLN A 92 1.91 -3.31 12.23
CA GLN A 92 2.49 -2.49 13.29
C GLN A 92 1.45 -1.57 13.95
N LEU A 93 0.49 -1.05 13.17
CA LEU A 93 -0.58 -0.17 13.64
C LEU A 93 -1.73 -0.92 14.30
N ASP A 94 -1.94 -2.19 13.97
CA ASP A 94 -3.03 -3.03 14.48
C ASP A 94 -4.44 -2.40 14.28
N LEU A 95 -4.61 -1.70 13.15
CA LEU A 95 -5.88 -1.10 12.75
C LEU A 95 -6.66 -2.04 11.81
N PRO A 96 -8.01 -2.00 11.82
CA PRO A 96 -8.84 -2.65 10.81
C PRO A 96 -8.39 -2.23 9.40
N THR A 97 -7.86 -3.19 8.63
CA THR A 97 -7.22 -2.91 7.34
C THR A 97 -7.75 -3.79 6.24
N VAL A 98 -8.06 -3.20 5.09
CA VAL A 98 -8.41 -3.90 3.85
C VAL A 98 -7.31 -3.68 2.81
N PHE A 99 -6.85 -4.76 2.18
CA PHE A 99 -5.90 -4.70 1.08
C PHE A 99 -6.60 -4.87 -0.25
N VAL A 100 -6.37 -3.93 -1.16
CA VAL A 100 -6.88 -3.98 -2.53
C VAL A 100 -5.69 -4.05 -3.47
N SER A 101 -5.56 -5.18 -4.17
CA SER A 101 -4.54 -5.31 -5.20
C SER A 101 -4.94 -4.53 -6.46
N GLY A 102 -3.97 -3.83 -7.06
CA GLY A 102 -4.16 -3.17 -8.36
C GLY A 102 -4.38 -4.13 -9.53
N GLY A 103 -4.18 -5.44 -9.33
CA GLY A 103 -4.35 -6.46 -10.36
C GLY A 103 -3.07 -6.75 -11.13
N LEU A 104 -3.20 -7.68 -12.09
CA LEU A 104 -2.10 -8.13 -12.94
C LEU A 104 -2.05 -7.31 -14.22
N MET A 105 -0.85 -7.13 -14.75
CA MET A 105 -0.66 -6.59 -16.09
C MET A 105 -1.18 -7.61 -17.11
N ALA A 106 -1.95 -7.15 -18.11
CA ALA A 106 -2.37 -7.99 -19.22
C ALA A 106 -1.16 -8.42 -20.07
N GLU A 107 -1.25 -9.59 -20.69
CA GLU A 107 -0.28 -10.02 -21.70
C GLU A 107 -0.26 -9.08 -22.91
N GLY A 108 0.92 -8.95 -23.53
CA GLY A 108 1.07 -8.31 -24.83
C GLY A 108 1.03 -9.33 -25.97
N GLU A 109 0.91 -8.84 -27.20
CA GLU A 109 1.05 -9.64 -28.41
C GLU A 109 2.16 -9.06 -29.29
N TRP A 110 3.08 -9.90 -29.73
CA TRP A 110 4.14 -9.53 -30.66
C TRP A 110 4.32 -10.61 -31.72
N ARG A 111 4.11 -10.25 -33.00
CA ARG A 111 4.20 -11.17 -34.16
C ARG A 111 3.30 -12.41 -34.04
N GLY A 112 2.11 -12.25 -33.46
CA GLY A 112 1.16 -13.35 -33.24
C GLY A 112 1.47 -14.23 -32.03
N GLU A 113 2.53 -13.94 -31.28
CA GLU A 113 2.88 -14.64 -30.04
C GLU A 113 2.52 -13.79 -28.83
N ARG A 114 2.05 -14.45 -27.76
CA ARG A 114 1.83 -13.78 -26.47
C ARG A 114 3.16 -13.52 -25.78
N VAL A 115 3.31 -12.32 -25.24
CA VAL A 115 4.52 -11.87 -24.56
C VAL A 115 4.20 -11.23 -23.21
N VAL A 116 5.08 -11.47 -22.24
CA VAL A 116 5.07 -10.84 -20.92
C VAL A 116 6.40 -10.14 -20.66
N THR A 117 6.50 -9.39 -19.56
CA THR A 117 7.70 -8.61 -19.23
C THR A 117 8.99 -9.45 -19.20
N SER A 118 8.91 -10.73 -18.82
CA SER A 118 10.06 -11.63 -18.83
C SER A 118 10.60 -11.90 -20.23
N ASP A 119 9.73 -12.04 -21.25
CA ASP A 119 10.16 -12.28 -22.64
C ASP A 119 10.98 -11.13 -23.18
N ILE A 120 10.60 -9.89 -22.82
CA ILE A 120 11.36 -8.69 -23.18
C ILE A 120 12.77 -8.74 -22.56
N LYS A 121 12.88 -9.18 -21.30
CA LYS A 121 14.18 -9.30 -20.62
C LYS A 121 15.06 -10.39 -21.26
N GLU A 122 14.48 -11.52 -21.63
CA GLU A 122 15.20 -12.59 -22.33
C GLU A 122 15.63 -12.16 -23.74
N ALA A 123 14.80 -11.40 -24.45
CA ALA A 123 15.12 -10.90 -25.78
C ALA A 123 16.35 -9.99 -25.80
N ILE A 124 16.57 -9.19 -24.75
CA ILE A 124 17.79 -8.37 -24.61
C ILE A 124 19.05 -9.25 -24.64
N GLY A 125 19.02 -10.44 -24.02
CA GLY A 125 20.16 -11.35 -24.00
C GLY A 125 20.43 -12.07 -25.31
N ARG A 126 19.52 -11.99 -26.30
CA ARG A 126 19.67 -12.60 -27.63
C ARG A 126 20.21 -11.60 -28.67
N ALA A 127 20.26 -10.31 -28.35
CA ALA A 127 20.80 -9.24 -29.20
C ALA A 127 22.30 -9.06 -28.96
#